data_AF-A0A354X0D5-F1
#
_entry.id   AF-A0A354X0D5-F1
#
_cell.length_a   1.000
_cell.length_b   1.000
_cell.length_c   1.000
_cell.angle_alpha   90.00
_cell.angle_beta   90.00
_cell.angle_gamma   90.00
#
_symmetry.space_group_name_H-M   'P 1'
#
loop_
_entity.id
_entity.type
_entity.pdbx_description
1 polymer ?
#
loop_
_entity_poly.entity_id
_entity_poly.type
_entity_poly.pdbx_seq_one_letter_code
_entity_poly.pdbx_strand_id
1 'polypeptide(L)'
;GGWDITHDTTWTADLPHLVYDSIRVASGVTLTIDSGTTLYMHDKANLIVSGTLRSCGTLKKPVTIRGDRLDFVLENVLPYDRTPGQWGGIFFTSESKGSVLDYTIVRNATTGITIEADAPDEEKLTVRDCQFTNMKENVFTSVNSKVNIVNTEISNGGGAVVTLAGGEYQFIHCTLVNYMRLIKRDAACLALANVYPLASGDLKSTPLKVRFDNCIIDGSYGAGNSNGGGEVAVSFTDEAAADYFFNHCVIATTAGSAEHFNETLFVTDSEQPVYRKLGGEVNCYQFDFRPDTASSLGVGSADPAVAAKYPHDRLGVSRIEGSTAPSIGAYEYVDKEKKEQLKE
;
A
#
# COMPACT_ATOMS: atom_id res chain seq x y z
N GLY A 1 11.33 -20.91 -15.76
CA GLY A 1 10.07 -20.93 -16.50
C GLY A 1 8.93 -20.49 -15.60
N GLY A 2 7.68 -20.59 -16.08
CA GLY A 2 6.46 -20.24 -15.32
C GLY A 2 5.91 -21.40 -14.49
N TRP A 3 4.93 -21.10 -13.65
CA TRP A 3 4.31 -22.02 -12.69
C TRP A 3 2.80 -21.96 -12.80
N ASP A 4 2.18 -23.05 -13.25
CA ASP A 4 0.72 -23.19 -13.24
C ASP A 4 0.30 -24.04 -12.04
N ILE A 5 -0.27 -23.38 -11.03
CA ILE A 5 -0.70 -23.98 -9.77
C ILE A 5 -2.16 -24.43 -9.92
N THR A 6 -2.34 -25.72 -10.21
CA THR A 6 -3.64 -26.35 -10.52
C THR A 6 -4.20 -27.18 -9.37
N HIS A 7 -3.47 -27.29 -8.26
CA HIS A 7 -3.86 -27.96 -7.03
C HIS A 7 -3.25 -27.20 -5.86
N ASP A 8 -3.84 -27.33 -4.66
CA ASP A 8 -3.34 -26.64 -3.47
C ASP A 8 -1.85 -26.90 -3.27
N THR A 9 -1.07 -25.82 -3.18
CA THR A 9 0.39 -25.88 -3.17
C THR A 9 0.93 -24.97 -2.08
N THR A 10 1.97 -25.43 -1.39
CA THR A 10 2.70 -24.62 -0.41
C THR A 10 4.14 -24.42 -0.87
N TRP A 11 4.58 -23.17 -0.85
CA TRP A 11 5.95 -22.78 -1.12
C TRP A 11 6.65 -22.39 0.18
N THR A 12 7.66 -23.17 0.53
CA THR A 12 8.45 -22.98 1.74
C THR A 12 9.66 -22.08 1.49
N ALA A 13 10.29 -21.61 2.56
CA ALA A 13 11.50 -20.80 2.50
C ALA A 13 12.80 -21.61 2.29
N ASP A 14 12.70 -22.92 2.05
CA ASP A 14 13.86 -23.82 2.01
C ASP A 14 14.78 -23.55 0.80
N LEU A 15 14.22 -23.00 -0.28
CA LEU A 15 14.94 -22.63 -1.50
C LEU A 15 14.42 -21.28 -2.05
N PRO A 16 15.29 -20.50 -2.73
CA PRO A 16 14.83 -19.34 -3.50
C PRO A 16 13.87 -19.74 -4.62
N HIS A 17 12.75 -19.04 -4.76
CA HIS A 17 11.80 -19.26 -5.86
C HIS A 17 12.09 -18.26 -6.98
N LEU A 18 12.74 -18.71 -8.05
CA LEU A 18 13.02 -17.89 -9.24
C LEU A 18 11.97 -18.14 -10.33
N VAL A 19 11.27 -17.08 -10.73
CA VAL A 19 10.13 -17.13 -11.66
C VAL A 19 10.48 -16.37 -12.93
N TYR A 20 10.59 -17.08 -14.06
CA TYR A 20 10.97 -16.46 -15.34
C TYR A 20 9.80 -16.04 -16.23
N ASP A 21 8.66 -16.76 -16.19
CA ASP A 21 7.49 -16.43 -17.01
C ASP A 21 6.38 -15.81 -16.14
N SER A 22 5.61 -16.58 -15.39
CA SER A 22 4.62 -16.07 -14.43
C SER A 22 4.17 -17.19 -13.51
N ILE A 23 3.52 -16.84 -12.41
CA ILE A 23 2.79 -17.76 -11.55
C ILE A 23 1.30 -17.58 -11.85
N ARG A 24 0.58 -18.67 -12.06
CA ARG A 24 -0.88 -18.67 -12.29
C ARG A 24 -1.53 -19.60 -11.27
N VAL A 25 -2.34 -19.04 -10.37
CA VAL A 25 -3.12 -19.80 -9.39
C VAL A 25 -4.52 -20.01 -9.96
N ALA A 26 -4.87 -21.26 -10.27
CA ALA A 26 -6.14 -21.60 -10.89
C ALA A 26 -7.34 -21.31 -9.96
N SER A 27 -8.52 -21.11 -10.54
CA SER A 27 -9.76 -20.93 -9.79
C SER A 27 -10.02 -22.12 -8.85
N GLY A 28 -10.44 -21.84 -7.63
CA GLY A 28 -10.68 -22.84 -6.58
C GLY A 28 -9.41 -23.45 -5.95
N VAL A 29 -8.21 -23.00 -6.34
CA VAL A 29 -6.93 -23.50 -5.82
C VAL A 29 -6.27 -22.48 -4.89
N THR A 30 -5.62 -22.95 -3.84
CA THR A 30 -4.84 -22.11 -2.92
C THR A 30 -3.34 -22.26 -3.15
N LEU A 31 -2.66 -21.13 -3.39
CA LEU A 31 -1.21 -21.04 -3.22
C LEU A 31 -0.90 -20.45 -1.84
N THR A 32 -0.22 -21.23 -1.01
CA THR A 32 0.30 -20.77 0.29
C THR A 32 1.80 -20.48 0.18
N ILE A 33 2.23 -19.33 0.67
CA ILE A 33 3.63 -18.91 0.72
C ILE A 33 4.01 -18.74 2.19
N ASP A 34 4.92 -19.59 2.67
CA ASP A 34 5.31 -19.60 4.08
C ASP A 34 6.20 -18.41 4.45
N SER A 35 6.19 -18.06 5.74
CA SER A 35 7.01 -16.99 6.30
C SER A 35 8.49 -17.10 5.91
N GLY A 36 9.11 -15.98 5.54
CA GLY A 36 10.51 -15.91 5.15
C GLY A 36 10.79 -16.29 3.69
N THR A 37 9.79 -16.75 2.95
CA THR A 37 9.94 -17.06 1.53
C THR A 37 10.20 -15.78 0.72
N THR A 38 11.15 -15.85 -0.21
CA THR A 38 11.39 -14.78 -1.19
C THR A 38 11.12 -15.29 -2.59
N LEU A 39 10.24 -14.59 -3.31
CA LEU A 39 10.00 -14.78 -4.74
C LEU A 39 10.85 -13.77 -5.53
N TYR A 40 11.70 -14.31 -6.40
CA TYR A 40 12.51 -13.55 -7.35
C TYR A 40 11.82 -13.60 -8.72
N MET A 41 11.26 -12.48 -9.13
CA MET A 41 10.46 -12.34 -10.34
C MET A 41 11.33 -11.75 -11.45
N HIS A 42 11.39 -12.42 -12.60
CA HIS A 42 12.09 -11.91 -13.78
C HIS A 42 11.31 -10.77 -14.45
N ASP A 43 11.96 -10.06 -15.37
CA ASP A 43 11.32 -9.01 -16.17
C ASP A 43 9.99 -9.50 -16.77
N LYS A 44 8.94 -8.69 -16.59
CA LYS A 44 7.55 -8.95 -17.02
C LYS A 44 6.85 -10.14 -16.37
N ALA A 45 7.47 -10.84 -15.41
CA ALA A 45 6.80 -11.93 -14.73
C ALA A 45 5.66 -11.43 -13.84
N ASN A 46 4.56 -12.17 -13.79
CA ASN A 46 3.36 -11.81 -13.02
C ASN A 46 3.02 -12.90 -12.01
N LEU A 47 2.32 -12.51 -10.94
CA LEU A 47 1.55 -13.42 -10.10
C LEU A 47 0.06 -13.19 -10.38
N ILE A 48 -0.56 -14.11 -11.10
CA ILE A 48 -1.96 -14.05 -11.50
C ILE A 48 -2.74 -15.03 -10.64
N VAL A 49 -3.74 -14.52 -9.92
CA VAL A 49 -4.51 -15.27 -8.93
C VAL A 49 -5.97 -15.28 -9.39
N SER A 50 -6.43 -16.42 -9.92
CA SER A 50 -7.85 -16.75 -10.08
C SER A 50 -8.40 -17.54 -8.88
N GLY A 51 -7.53 -18.19 -8.11
CA GLY A 51 -7.89 -18.87 -6.87
C GLY A 51 -7.69 -18.01 -5.63
N THR A 52 -6.95 -18.53 -4.67
CA THR A 52 -6.63 -17.86 -3.39
C THR A 52 -5.13 -17.81 -3.18
N LEU A 53 -4.62 -16.64 -2.79
CA LEU A 53 -3.25 -16.45 -2.33
C LEU A 53 -3.23 -16.30 -0.81
N ARG A 54 -2.45 -17.14 -0.12
CA ARG A 54 -2.16 -17.02 1.31
C ARG A 54 -0.67 -16.72 1.49
N SER A 55 -0.32 -15.46 1.70
CA SER A 55 1.04 -15.05 2.02
C SER A 55 1.19 -14.94 3.53
N CYS A 56 1.87 -15.90 4.14
CA CYS A 56 1.89 -16.12 5.59
C CYS A 56 3.18 -15.58 6.23
N GLY A 57 3.54 -14.33 5.93
CA GLY A 57 4.67 -13.67 6.56
C GLY A 57 4.48 -13.47 8.07
N THR A 58 5.59 -13.19 8.76
CA THR A 58 5.58 -12.73 10.15
C THR A 58 6.49 -11.51 10.31
N LEU A 59 6.35 -10.77 11.42
CA LEU A 59 7.22 -9.63 11.74
C LEU A 59 8.72 -9.95 11.61
N LYS A 60 9.14 -11.15 12.04
CA LYS A 60 10.55 -11.59 11.99
C LYS A 60 10.94 -12.21 10.66
N LYS A 61 9.98 -12.78 9.92
CA LYS A 61 10.19 -13.51 8.67
C LYS A 61 9.12 -13.11 7.66
N PRO A 62 9.23 -11.90 7.06
CA PRO A 62 8.26 -11.46 6.07
C PRO A 62 8.35 -12.32 4.81
N VAL A 63 7.26 -12.40 4.06
CA VAL A 63 7.31 -12.88 2.67
C VAL A 63 7.75 -11.71 1.80
N THR A 64 8.68 -11.93 0.86
CA THR A 64 9.19 -10.88 -0.02
C THR A 64 8.96 -11.25 -1.49
N ILE A 65 8.40 -10.33 -2.28
CA ILE A 65 8.23 -10.46 -3.72
C ILE A 65 8.94 -9.28 -4.39
N ARG A 66 9.95 -9.58 -5.20
CA ARG A 66 10.89 -8.60 -5.77
C ARG A 66 11.42 -9.05 -7.14
N GLY A 67 12.08 -8.12 -7.84
CA GLY A 67 12.87 -8.45 -9.03
C GLY A 67 14.05 -9.38 -8.72
N ASP A 68 14.44 -10.19 -9.71
CA ASP A 68 15.55 -11.15 -9.63
C ASP A 68 16.96 -10.53 -9.73
N ARG A 69 17.06 -9.30 -10.26
CA ARG A 69 18.32 -8.54 -10.35
C ARG A 69 18.83 -8.12 -8.97
N LEU A 70 20.10 -8.44 -8.69
CA LEU A 70 20.77 -8.16 -7.41
C LEU A 70 21.86 -7.08 -7.53
N ASP A 71 22.17 -6.63 -8.75
CA ASP A 71 23.23 -5.68 -9.09
C ASP A 71 22.72 -4.22 -9.09
N PHE A 72 23.53 -3.32 -9.65
CA PHE A 72 23.31 -1.88 -9.62
C PHE A 72 22.97 -1.28 -10.98
N VAL A 73 22.00 -0.36 -10.99
CA VAL A 73 21.74 0.56 -12.09
C VAL A 73 22.80 1.67 -12.11
N LEU A 74 23.06 2.28 -10.95
CA LEU A 74 24.15 3.23 -10.73
C LEU A 74 25.08 2.60 -9.70
N GLU A 75 26.31 2.32 -10.12
CA GLU A 75 27.30 1.59 -9.32
C GLU A 75 27.41 2.17 -7.90
N ASN A 76 27.21 1.32 -6.88
CA ASN A 76 27.23 1.65 -5.45
C ASN A 76 26.24 2.73 -4.96
N VAL A 77 25.33 3.22 -5.82
CA VAL A 77 24.34 4.26 -5.47
C VAL A 77 22.91 3.73 -5.59
N LEU A 78 22.55 3.15 -6.73
CA LEU A 78 21.18 2.70 -7.02
C LEU A 78 21.17 1.21 -7.44
N PRO A 79 20.85 0.27 -6.52
CA PRO A 79 20.59 -1.12 -6.84
C PRO A 79 19.29 -1.27 -7.62
N TYR A 80 19.22 -2.26 -8.51
CA TYR A 80 17.96 -2.64 -9.16
C TYR A 80 16.85 -2.96 -8.15
N ASP A 81 17.25 -3.43 -6.96
CA ASP A 81 16.37 -3.71 -5.84
C ASP A 81 15.77 -2.45 -5.16
N ARG A 82 15.95 -1.27 -5.75
CA ARG A 82 15.21 -0.04 -5.41
C ARG A 82 14.57 0.62 -6.64
N THR A 83 14.75 0.05 -7.82
CA THR A 83 14.34 0.67 -9.09
C THR A 83 12.98 0.15 -9.51
N PRO A 84 11.97 1.01 -9.76
CA PRO A 84 10.66 0.55 -10.25
C PRO A 84 10.72 -0.26 -11.55
N GLY A 85 9.71 -1.11 -11.79
CA GLY A 85 9.52 -1.80 -13.08
C GLY A 85 10.45 -2.98 -13.36
N GLN A 86 10.91 -3.71 -12.34
CA GLN A 86 11.77 -4.90 -12.50
C GLN A 86 11.02 -6.17 -12.87
N TRP A 87 9.72 -6.20 -12.63
CA TRP A 87 8.82 -7.32 -12.95
C TRP A 87 7.41 -6.78 -13.21
N GLY A 88 6.45 -7.64 -13.53
CA GLY A 88 5.10 -7.24 -13.91
C GLY A 88 4.27 -6.71 -12.73
N GLY A 89 3.64 -7.60 -11.97
CA GLY A 89 2.81 -7.24 -10.82
C GLY A 89 2.00 -8.42 -10.29
N ILE A 90 1.12 -8.14 -9.32
CA ILE A 90 0.19 -9.11 -8.72
C ILE A 90 -1.23 -8.77 -9.17
N PHE A 91 -1.91 -9.74 -9.79
CA PHE A 91 -3.22 -9.56 -10.38
C PHE A 91 -4.20 -10.54 -9.75
N PHE A 92 -5.24 -10.02 -9.10
CA PHE A 92 -6.38 -10.81 -8.65
C PHE A 92 -7.49 -10.67 -9.68
N THR A 93 -7.81 -11.77 -10.36
CA THR A 93 -8.84 -11.79 -11.40
C THR A 93 -10.23 -11.68 -10.79
N SER A 94 -11.27 -11.55 -11.60
CA SER A 94 -12.66 -11.58 -11.14
C SER A 94 -13.02 -12.87 -10.37
N GLU A 95 -12.33 -13.99 -10.65
CA GLU A 95 -12.57 -15.29 -10.00
C GLU A 95 -11.93 -15.41 -8.60
N SER A 96 -10.89 -14.61 -8.30
CA SER A 96 -10.16 -14.73 -7.03
C SER A 96 -11.00 -14.30 -5.85
N LYS A 97 -11.00 -15.11 -4.78
CA LYS A 97 -11.72 -14.83 -3.53
C LYS A 97 -10.84 -15.11 -2.31
N GLY A 98 -11.07 -14.34 -1.24
CA GLY A 98 -10.56 -14.63 0.11
C GLY A 98 -9.04 -14.68 0.26
N SER A 99 -8.29 -13.94 -0.57
CA SER A 99 -6.83 -13.90 -0.47
C SER A 99 -6.39 -13.12 0.77
N VAL A 100 -5.27 -13.53 1.39
CA VAL A 100 -4.76 -12.94 2.62
C VAL A 100 -3.25 -12.74 2.52
N LEU A 101 -2.80 -11.52 2.82
CA LEU A 101 -1.40 -11.13 2.82
C LEU A 101 -1.03 -10.62 4.21
N ASP A 102 -0.15 -11.35 4.88
CA ASP A 102 0.41 -10.99 6.19
C ASP A 102 1.90 -10.73 6.06
N TYR A 103 2.38 -9.62 6.64
CA TYR A 103 3.80 -9.26 6.66
C TYR A 103 4.51 -9.50 5.32
N THR A 104 3.88 -9.03 4.25
CA THR A 104 4.34 -9.23 2.88
C THR A 104 4.94 -7.93 2.36
N ILE A 105 6.14 -8.03 1.78
CA ILE A 105 6.84 -6.91 1.16
C ILE A 105 6.86 -7.15 -0.34
N VAL A 106 6.17 -6.30 -1.09
CA VAL A 106 6.14 -6.33 -2.55
C VAL A 106 6.75 -5.04 -3.06
N ARG A 107 7.75 -5.13 -3.94
CA ARG A 107 8.44 -3.93 -4.39
C ARG A 107 8.98 -4.01 -5.80
N ASN A 108 9.18 -2.82 -6.36
CA ASN A 108 9.91 -2.60 -7.61
C ASN A 108 9.24 -3.26 -8.82
N ALA A 109 7.92 -3.42 -8.82
CA ALA A 109 7.16 -3.97 -9.93
C ALA A 109 6.77 -2.87 -10.94
N THR A 110 6.14 -3.26 -12.05
CA THR A 110 5.51 -2.32 -12.98
C THR A 110 4.24 -1.78 -12.33
N THR A 111 3.32 -2.68 -11.97
CA THR A 111 2.17 -2.38 -11.10
C THR A 111 2.29 -3.21 -9.82
N GLY A 112 1.79 -2.71 -8.70
CA GLY A 112 1.85 -3.47 -7.44
C GLY A 112 0.75 -4.53 -7.37
N ILE A 113 -0.40 -4.15 -6.82
CA ILE A 113 -1.61 -4.99 -6.74
C ILE A 113 -2.66 -4.43 -7.71
N THR A 114 -3.23 -5.30 -8.54
CA THR A 114 -4.38 -4.97 -9.39
C THR A 114 -5.49 -5.97 -9.14
N ILE A 115 -6.67 -5.46 -8.76
CA ILE A 115 -7.87 -6.26 -8.52
C ILE A 115 -8.89 -5.94 -9.60
N GLU A 116 -9.24 -6.95 -10.39
CA GLU A 116 -10.29 -6.84 -11.39
C GLU A 116 -11.68 -6.75 -10.76
N ALA A 117 -12.58 -6.06 -11.46
CA ALA A 117 -13.95 -5.83 -11.05
C ALA A 117 -14.73 -7.12 -10.78
N ASP A 118 -15.43 -7.15 -9.66
CA ASP A 118 -16.29 -8.24 -9.20
C ASP A 118 -17.45 -7.66 -8.37
N ALA A 119 -18.42 -8.43 -7.89
CA ALA A 119 -19.39 -7.89 -6.92
C ALA A 119 -18.72 -7.79 -5.52
N PRO A 120 -18.87 -6.67 -4.78
CA PRO A 120 -18.29 -6.52 -3.44
C PRO A 120 -19.10 -7.26 -2.34
N ASP A 121 -19.67 -8.42 -2.68
CA ASP A 121 -20.52 -9.21 -1.79
C ASP A 121 -19.70 -10.00 -0.76
N GLU A 122 -18.45 -10.33 -1.09
CA GLU A 122 -17.51 -11.05 -0.24
C GLU A 122 -16.11 -10.42 -0.28
N GLU A 123 -15.36 -10.61 0.81
CA GLU A 123 -14.01 -10.09 0.97
C GLU A 123 -13.06 -10.72 -0.07
N LYS A 124 -12.50 -9.89 -0.95
CA LYS A 124 -11.61 -10.34 -2.02
C LYS A 124 -10.16 -10.45 -1.54
N LEU A 125 -9.73 -9.47 -0.74
CA LEU A 125 -8.36 -9.37 -0.26
C LEU A 125 -8.31 -8.76 1.15
N THR A 126 -7.64 -9.45 2.07
CA THR A 126 -7.23 -8.88 3.36
C THR A 126 -5.72 -8.69 3.40
N VAL A 127 -5.28 -7.50 3.80
CA VAL A 127 -3.85 -7.15 3.91
C VAL A 127 -3.53 -6.66 5.31
N ARG A 128 -2.49 -7.22 5.94
CA ARG A 128 -2.07 -6.86 7.30
C ARG A 128 -0.56 -6.74 7.39
N ASP A 129 -0.10 -5.65 8.00
CA ASP A 129 1.32 -5.41 8.31
C ASP A 129 2.26 -5.48 7.08
N CYS A 130 1.76 -5.10 5.90
CA CYS A 130 2.47 -5.24 4.63
C CYS A 130 3.24 -3.97 4.21
N GLN A 131 4.02 -4.08 3.14
CA GLN A 131 4.57 -2.95 2.42
C GLN A 131 4.48 -3.18 0.90
N PHE A 132 3.83 -2.27 0.17
CA PHE A 132 3.86 -2.23 -1.29
C PHE A 132 4.58 -0.95 -1.71
N THR A 133 5.71 -1.05 -2.40
CA THR A 133 6.53 0.15 -2.66
C THR A 133 7.27 0.18 -3.99
N ASN A 134 7.53 1.39 -4.48
CA ASN A 134 8.37 1.70 -5.63
C ASN A 134 7.88 1.05 -6.94
N MET A 135 6.61 1.26 -7.28
CA MET A 135 6.04 0.74 -8.53
C MET A 135 6.23 1.73 -9.68
N LYS A 136 6.35 1.22 -10.91
CA LYS A 136 6.52 2.08 -12.09
C LYS A 136 5.24 2.86 -12.40
N GLU A 137 4.10 2.23 -12.21
CA GLU A 137 2.76 2.75 -12.44
C GLU A 137 2.03 2.85 -11.09
N ASN A 138 0.78 2.37 -11.02
CA ASN A 138 0.01 2.36 -9.77
C ASN A 138 0.54 1.32 -8.77
N VAL A 139 0.53 1.65 -7.48
CA VAL A 139 0.94 0.71 -6.42
C VAL A 139 -0.20 -0.23 -6.04
N PHE A 140 -1.41 0.28 -5.90
CA PHE A 140 -2.60 -0.50 -5.59
C PHE A 140 -3.78 0.00 -6.41
N THR A 141 -4.39 -0.87 -7.21
CA THR A 141 -5.60 -0.56 -7.97
C THR A 141 -6.66 -1.60 -7.67
N SER A 142 -7.84 -1.14 -7.29
CA SER A 142 -8.98 -2.01 -7.07
C SER A 142 -10.24 -1.41 -7.67
N VAL A 143 -10.94 -2.22 -8.46
CA VAL A 143 -12.17 -1.83 -9.13
C VAL A 143 -13.27 -2.72 -8.56
N ASN A 144 -14.36 -2.11 -8.12
CA ASN A 144 -15.59 -2.76 -7.63
C ASN A 144 -15.29 -4.06 -6.88
N SER A 145 -14.70 -3.98 -5.70
CA SER A 145 -14.43 -5.17 -4.89
C SER A 145 -14.52 -4.83 -3.40
N LYS A 146 -14.34 -5.83 -2.55
CA LYS A 146 -14.29 -5.64 -1.10
C LYS A 146 -12.88 -5.95 -0.57
N VAL A 147 -12.23 -4.96 0.05
CA VAL A 147 -10.85 -5.07 0.54
C VAL A 147 -10.68 -4.40 1.92
N ASN A 148 -10.02 -5.10 2.83
CA ASN A 148 -9.62 -4.61 4.15
C ASN A 148 -8.09 -4.57 4.29
N ILE A 149 -7.54 -3.40 4.63
CA ILE A 149 -6.10 -3.15 4.75
C ILE A 149 -5.78 -2.54 6.11
N VAL A 150 -4.87 -3.17 6.86
CA VAL A 150 -4.49 -2.76 8.21
C VAL A 150 -2.97 -2.64 8.35
N ASN A 151 -2.49 -1.64 9.06
CA ASN A 151 -1.07 -1.46 9.42
C ASN A 151 -0.12 -1.51 8.22
N THR A 152 -0.53 -1.02 7.05
CA THR A 152 0.20 -1.24 5.80
C THR A 152 0.76 0.06 5.25
N GLU A 153 2.01 0.01 4.80
CA GLU A 153 2.58 1.09 3.99
C GLU A 153 2.34 0.79 2.50
N ILE A 154 1.74 1.74 1.80
CA ILE A 154 1.63 1.72 0.34
C ILE A 154 2.33 2.99 -0.12
N SER A 155 3.41 2.87 -0.89
CA SER A 155 4.26 4.02 -1.16
C SER A 155 4.84 4.06 -2.56
N ASN A 156 5.09 5.27 -3.05
CA ASN A 156 5.86 5.56 -4.26
C ASN A 156 5.40 4.79 -5.51
N GLY A 157 4.45 5.37 -6.26
CA GLY A 157 4.12 4.99 -7.63
C GLY A 157 4.50 6.09 -8.61
N GLY A 158 4.83 5.72 -9.86
CA GLY A 158 4.85 6.70 -10.95
C GLY A 158 3.43 7.19 -11.29
N GLY A 159 2.44 6.30 -11.10
CA GLY A 159 1.02 6.65 -11.06
C GLY A 159 0.56 6.96 -9.63
N ALA A 160 -0.69 6.61 -9.34
CA ALA A 160 -1.26 6.75 -8.00
C ALA A 160 -0.72 5.67 -7.05
N VAL A 161 -0.66 5.98 -5.76
CA VAL A 161 -0.34 4.96 -4.75
C VAL A 161 -1.56 4.06 -4.54
N VAL A 162 -2.75 4.65 -4.46
CA VAL A 162 -4.00 3.90 -4.37
C VAL A 162 -5.02 4.45 -5.37
N THR A 163 -5.61 3.58 -6.18
CA THR A 163 -6.75 3.88 -7.05
C THR A 163 -7.91 2.95 -6.71
N LEU A 164 -9.04 3.52 -6.30
CA LEU A 164 -10.26 2.78 -5.97
C LEU A 164 -11.39 3.27 -6.86
N ALA A 165 -12.08 2.35 -7.54
CA ALA A 165 -13.21 2.68 -8.41
C ALA A 165 -14.43 1.78 -8.12
N GLY A 166 -15.37 2.27 -7.32
CA GLY A 166 -16.49 1.50 -6.76
C GLY A 166 -16.07 0.34 -5.87
N GLY A 167 -17.00 -0.21 -5.09
CA GLY A 167 -16.74 -1.28 -4.12
C GLY A 167 -16.76 -0.82 -2.66
N GLU A 168 -16.32 -1.68 -1.75
CA GLU A 168 -16.28 -1.44 -0.31
C GLU A 168 -14.85 -1.61 0.24
N TYR A 169 -14.29 -0.55 0.84
CA TYR A 169 -12.90 -0.54 1.27
C TYR A 169 -12.74 -0.03 2.69
N GLN A 170 -11.83 -0.64 3.44
CA GLN A 170 -11.43 -0.18 4.76
C GLN A 170 -9.91 -0.13 4.86
N PHE A 171 -9.40 1.02 5.30
CA PHE A 171 -8.00 1.24 5.61
C PHE A 171 -7.90 1.64 7.08
N ILE A 172 -7.02 0.97 7.84
CA ILE A 172 -6.81 1.25 9.26
C ILE A 172 -5.31 1.33 9.53
N HIS A 173 -4.84 2.44 10.10
CA HIS A 173 -3.43 2.63 10.39
C HIS A 173 -2.55 2.42 9.14
N CYS A 174 -2.94 2.97 8.01
CA CYS A 174 -2.17 2.88 6.77
C CYS A 174 -1.38 4.16 6.49
N THR A 175 -0.20 4.02 5.89
CA THR A 175 0.59 5.15 5.38
C THR A 175 0.61 5.08 3.87
N LEU A 176 -0.18 5.94 3.22
CA LEU A 176 -0.25 6.10 1.77
C LEU A 176 0.58 7.33 1.40
N VAL A 177 1.75 7.13 0.81
CA VAL A 177 2.70 8.24 0.58
C VAL A 177 3.36 8.19 -0.79
N ASN A 178 3.38 9.31 -1.52
CA ASN A 178 4.06 9.39 -2.80
C ASN A 178 5.15 10.47 -2.84
N TYR A 179 6.38 10.07 -2.54
CA TYR A 179 7.57 10.91 -2.66
C TYR A 179 8.49 10.40 -3.76
N MET A 180 7.93 9.74 -4.78
CA MET A 180 8.69 9.13 -5.85
C MET A 180 9.67 10.13 -6.50
N ARG A 181 10.95 9.74 -6.56
CA ARG A 181 12.04 10.54 -7.18
C ARG A 181 12.76 9.83 -8.32
N LEU A 182 12.48 8.54 -8.53
CA LEU A 182 13.16 7.73 -9.55
C LEU A 182 12.50 7.84 -10.92
N ILE A 183 11.22 8.17 -10.94
CA ILE A 183 10.39 8.36 -12.13
C ILE A 183 9.48 9.56 -11.91
N LYS A 184 9.06 10.20 -13.00
CA LYS A 184 8.12 11.31 -12.94
C LYS A 184 6.74 10.78 -12.55
N ARG A 185 6.10 11.46 -11.59
CA ARG A 185 4.72 11.21 -11.20
C ARG A 185 3.74 11.85 -12.19
N ASP A 186 2.58 11.22 -12.40
CA ASP A 186 1.48 11.77 -13.19
C ASP A 186 0.11 11.78 -12.48
N ALA A 187 0.03 11.24 -11.25
CA ALA A 187 -1.19 11.20 -10.46
C ALA A 187 -0.98 11.59 -8.98
N ALA A 188 -2.09 11.95 -8.33
CA ALA A 188 -2.18 12.12 -6.88
C ALA A 188 -1.93 10.80 -6.14
N CYS A 189 -1.55 10.85 -4.85
CA CYS A 189 -1.34 9.67 -4.03
C CYS A 189 -2.58 8.77 -3.97
N LEU A 190 -3.75 9.35 -3.68
CA LEU A 190 -5.03 8.66 -3.61
C LEU A 190 -5.96 9.14 -4.73
N ALA A 191 -6.51 8.18 -5.49
CA ALA A 191 -7.56 8.43 -6.48
C ALA A 191 -8.81 7.63 -6.13
N LEU A 192 -9.94 8.32 -5.99
CA LEU A 192 -11.24 7.72 -5.68
C LEU A 192 -12.22 7.98 -6.83
N ALA A 193 -12.93 6.94 -7.25
CA ALA A 193 -13.98 7.05 -8.26
C ALA A 193 -15.17 6.16 -7.92
N ASN A 194 -16.35 6.54 -8.39
CA ASN A 194 -17.56 5.70 -8.41
C ASN A 194 -17.93 5.31 -9.85
N VAL A 195 -16.97 5.43 -10.77
CA VAL A 195 -17.12 5.12 -12.19
C VAL A 195 -15.80 4.54 -12.71
N TYR A 196 -15.88 3.53 -13.59
CA TYR A 196 -14.71 2.96 -14.26
C TYR A 196 -15.00 2.53 -15.69
N PRO A 197 -13.99 2.51 -16.59
CA PRO A 197 -14.16 2.04 -17.95
C PRO A 197 -14.29 0.51 -18.00
N LEU A 198 -15.25 0.02 -18.78
CA LEU A 198 -15.37 -1.38 -19.19
C LEU A 198 -14.42 -1.68 -20.35
N ALA A 199 -14.19 -2.97 -20.61
CA ALA A 199 -13.43 -3.42 -21.77
C ALA A 199 -14.04 -2.96 -23.11
N SER A 200 -15.34 -2.67 -23.17
CA SER A 200 -16.01 -2.09 -24.33
C SER A 200 -15.67 -0.62 -24.58
N GLY A 201 -15.08 0.07 -23.59
CA GLY A 201 -14.88 1.52 -23.58
C GLY A 201 -16.03 2.30 -22.94
N ASP A 202 -17.16 1.65 -22.65
CA ASP A 202 -18.27 2.27 -21.94
C ASP A 202 -17.91 2.52 -20.47
N LEU A 203 -18.50 3.56 -19.87
CA LEU A 203 -18.34 3.82 -18.44
C LEU A 203 -19.40 3.06 -17.64
N LYS A 204 -18.98 2.48 -16.51
CA LYS A 204 -19.87 1.85 -15.54
C LYS A 204 -19.79 2.58 -14.22
N SER A 205 -20.89 3.22 -13.85
CA SER A 205 -21.10 3.80 -12.51
C SER A 205 -21.43 2.70 -11.50
N THR A 206 -20.83 2.77 -10.31
CA THR A 206 -20.97 1.76 -9.24
C THR A 206 -20.76 2.41 -7.87
N PRO A 207 -21.53 2.03 -6.84
CA PRO A 207 -21.36 2.62 -5.51
C PRO A 207 -19.94 2.43 -4.99
N LEU A 208 -19.34 3.52 -4.49
CA LEU A 208 -18.09 3.49 -3.73
C LEU A 208 -18.42 3.70 -2.25
N LYS A 209 -17.92 2.82 -1.40
CA LYS A 209 -17.86 3.01 0.05
C LYS A 209 -16.42 2.82 0.52
N VAL A 210 -15.81 3.84 1.11
CA VAL A 210 -14.45 3.76 1.64
C VAL A 210 -14.31 4.45 2.98
N ARG A 211 -13.59 3.81 3.89
CA ARG A 211 -13.26 4.34 5.21
C ARG A 211 -11.75 4.31 5.44
N PHE A 212 -11.24 5.42 5.95
CA PHE A 212 -9.87 5.56 6.40
C PHE A 212 -9.88 5.93 7.87
N ASP A 213 -9.32 5.06 8.72
CA ASP A 213 -9.17 5.30 10.15
C ASP A 213 -7.68 5.38 10.47
N ASN A 214 -7.24 6.43 11.15
CA ASN A 214 -5.84 6.60 11.55
C ASN A 214 -4.84 6.50 10.38
N CYS A 215 -5.18 7.02 9.20
CA CYS A 215 -4.36 6.91 7.99
C CYS A 215 -3.60 8.20 7.65
N ILE A 216 -2.44 8.06 7.00
CA ILE A 216 -1.71 9.16 6.36
C ILE A 216 -1.92 9.07 4.85
N ILE A 217 -2.26 10.20 4.21
CA ILE A 217 -2.28 10.39 2.76
C ILE A 217 -1.46 11.63 2.44
N ASP A 218 -0.25 11.45 1.93
CA ASP A 218 0.72 12.54 1.78
C ASP A 218 1.67 12.31 0.58
N GLY A 219 2.44 13.33 0.20
CA GLY A 219 3.36 13.24 -0.92
C GLY A 219 3.89 14.57 -1.42
N SER A 220 4.72 14.49 -2.46
CA SER A 220 5.47 15.65 -2.98
C SER A 220 4.62 16.73 -3.67
N TYR A 221 3.31 16.51 -3.90
CA TYR A 221 2.42 17.58 -4.38
C TYR A 221 1.89 18.47 -3.24
N GLY A 222 2.09 18.06 -1.97
CA GLY A 222 1.61 18.79 -0.81
C GLY A 222 0.10 18.96 -0.80
N ALA A 223 -0.40 19.99 -0.10
CA ALA A 223 -1.83 20.24 0.02
C ALA A 223 -2.51 20.74 -1.27
N GLY A 224 -1.74 21.07 -2.31
CA GLY A 224 -2.25 21.73 -3.52
C GLY A 224 -2.63 23.20 -3.27
N ASN A 225 -3.03 23.90 -4.33
CA ASN A 225 -3.37 25.32 -4.32
C ASN A 225 -4.77 25.64 -4.91
N SER A 226 -5.58 24.61 -5.17
CA SER A 226 -6.93 24.70 -5.73
C SER A 226 -7.78 23.50 -5.33
N ASN A 227 -9.11 23.65 -5.43
CA ASN A 227 -10.05 22.53 -5.26
C ASN A 227 -9.75 21.45 -6.32
N GLY A 228 -9.32 20.27 -5.88
CA GLY A 228 -8.87 19.17 -6.75
C GLY A 228 -7.36 19.10 -6.98
N GLY A 229 -6.57 19.98 -6.33
CA GLY A 229 -5.12 19.85 -6.21
C GLY A 229 -4.71 19.10 -4.93
N GLY A 230 -3.48 18.60 -4.90
CA GLY A 230 -2.90 17.89 -3.75
C GLY A 230 -2.77 16.39 -3.97
N GLU A 231 -2.83 15.61 -2.89
CA GLU A 231 -2.59 14.17 -2.88
C GLU A 231 -3.87 13.32 -2.87
N VAL A 232 -5.05 13.95 -3.00
CA VAL A 232 -6.34 13.27 -3.16
C VAL A 232 -7.04 13.76 -4.42
N ALA A 233 -7.32 12.85 -5.35
CA ALA A 233 -8.12 13.09 -6.54
C ALA A 233 -9.45 12.32 -6.45
N VAL A 234 -10.54 12.97 -6.84
CA VAL A 234 -11.87 12.36 -6.87
C VAL A 234 -12.50 12.47 -8.26
N SER A 235 -13.21 11.43 -8.70
CA SER A 235 -13.98 11.40 -9.93
C SER A 235 -15.31 10.71 -9.68
N PHE A 236 -16.33 11.51 -9.35
CA PHE A 236 -17.66 11.02 -9.01
C PHE A 236 -18.71 11.43 -10.04
N THR A 237 -19.67 10.54 -10.30
CA THR A 237 -20.89 10.80 -11.07
C THR A 237 -22.11 10.73 -10.15
N ASP A 238 -23.22 11.36 -10.53
CA ASP A 238 -24.47 11.31 -9.76
C ASP A 238 -25.27 10.00 -9.98
N GLU A 239 -24.76 9.10 -10.82
CA GLU A 239 -25.42 7.82 -11.17
C GLU A 239 -25.20 6.73 -10.11
N ALA A 240 -24.26 6.92 -9.19
CA ALA A 240 -23.98 6.01 -8.09
C ALA A 240 -23.52 6.76 -6.84
N ALA A 241 -23.75 6.19 -5.66
CA ALA A 241 -23.29 6.81 -4.41
C ALA A 241 -21.75 6.81 -4.31
N ALA A 242 -21.20 7.90 -3.78
CA ALA A 242 -19.80 8.00 -3.38
C ALA A 242 -19.71 8.32 -1.89
N ASP A 243 -19.56 7.28 -1.07
CA ASP A 243 -19.50 7.37 0.39
C ASP A 243 -18.06 7.17 0.87
N TYR A 244 -17.32 8.26 1.04
CA TYR A 244 -15.96 8.25 1.54
C TYR A 244 -15.85 9.02 2.87
N PHE A 245 -15.01 8.54 3.78
CA PHE A 245 -14.84 9.16 5.09
C PHE A 245 -13.44 8.94 5.64
N PHE A 246 -12.90 9.98 6.26
CA PHE A 246 -11.60 10.01 6.92
C PHE A 246 -11.78 10.33 8.40
N ASN A 247 -11.32 9.42 9.26
CA ASN A 247 -11.38 9.54 10.71
C ASN A 247 -9.95 9.56 11.27
N HIS A 248 -9.60 10.61 12.00
CA HIS A 248 -8.27 10.79 12.61
C HIS A 248 -7.12 10.57 11.60
N CYS A 249 -7.23 11.18 10.43
CA CYS A 249 -6.24 11.04 9.36
C CYS A 249 -5.31 12.26 9.28
N VAL A 250 -4.15 12.09 8.63
CA VAL A 250 -3.34 13.20 8.13
C VAL A 250 -3.46 13.22 6.61
N ILE A 251 -3.84 14.35 6.01
CA ILE A 251 -4.10 14.43 4.57
C ILE A 251 -3.47 15.67 3.95
N ALA A 252 -2.68 15.49 2.89
CA ALA A 252 -2.16 16.55 2.04
C ALA A 252 -3.17 16.88 0.92
N THR A 253 -4.19 17.66 1.25
CA THR A 253 -5.19 18.16 0.29
C THR A 253 -5.80 19.46 0.82
N THR A 254 -6.45 20.24 -0.04
CA THR A 254 -7.30 21.34 0.42
C THR A 254 -8.51 20.77 1.18
N ALA A 255 -8.80 21.31 2.37
CA ALA A 255 -9.93 20.87 3.18
C ALA A 255 -11.25 20.90 2.37
N GLY A 256 -11.96 19.78 2.34
CA GLY A 256 -13.27 19.65 1.69
C GLY A 256 -14.44 19.95 2.64
N SER A 257 -15.63 19.46 2.29
CA SER A 257 -16.81 19.51 3.18
C SER A 257 -16.53 18.77 4.49
N ALA A 258 -16.88 19.37 5.62
CA ALA A 258 -16.64 18.80 6.96
C ALA A 258 -17.34 17.44 7.19
N GLU A 259 -18.31 17.05 6.36
CA GLU A 259 -19.04 15.78 6.51
C GLU A 259 -18.19 14.53 6.23
N HIS A 260 -17.11 14.66 5.46
CA HIS A 260 -16.23 13.55 5.09
C HIS A 260 -15.01 13.41 6.01
N PHE A 261 -14.83 14.33 6.97
CA PHE A 261 -13.63 14.41 7.79
C PHE A 261 -14.00 14.53 9.27
N ASN A 262 -13.52 13.60 10.07
CA ASN A 262 -13.61 13.65 11.53
C ASN A 262 -12.20 13.68 12.13
N GLU A 263 -11.91 14.69 12.95
CA GLU A 263 -10.60 14.89 13.61
C GLU A 263 -9.40 14.73 12.65
N THR A 264 -9.56 15.16 11.40
CA THR A 264 -8.54 15.04 10.36
C THR A 264 -7.61 16.24 10.36
N LEU A 265 -6.31 15.98 10.35
CA LEU A 265 -5.25 16.97 10.27
C LEU A 265 -4.88 17.20 8.80
N PHE A 266 -4.82 18.46 8.38
CA PHE A 266 -4.44 18.83 7.01
C PHE A 266 -3.00 19.30 6.96
N VAL A 267 -2.23 18.82 5.98
CA VAL A 267 -0.85 19.25 5.77
C VAL A 267 -0.82 20.73 5.35
N THR A 268 0.14 21.48 5.88
CA THR A 268 0.42 22.87 5.52
C THR A 268 1.92 23.07 5.33
N ASP A 269 2.32 24.24 4.83
CA ASP A 269 3.74 24.59 4.69
C ASP A 269 4.50 24.59 6.04
N SER A 270 3.80 24.84 7.14
CA SER A 270 4.37 24.87 8.50
C SER A 270 4.21 23.56 9.28
N GLU A 271 3.21 22.75 8.94
CA GLU A 271 2.86 21.53 9.67
C GLU A 271 2.69 20.36 8.70
N GLN A 272 3.64 19.43 8.70
CA GLN A 272 3.67 18.29 7.79
C GLN A 272 4.30 17.06 8.45
N PRO A 273 4.01 15.84 7.95
CA PRO A 273 4.76 14.66 8.34
C PRO A 273 6.26 14.84 8.08
N VAL A 274 7.09 14.42 9.03
CA VAL A 274 8.55 14.43 8.91
C VAL A 274 9.03 12.99 8.86
N TYR A 275 9.53 12.57 7.69
CA TYR A 275 9.97 11.20 7.44
C TYR A 275 11.48 11.03 7.58
N ARG A 276 11.93 9.83 7.96
CA ARG A 276 13.36 9.55 8.15
C ARG A 276 14.16 9.67 6.86
N LYS A 277 13.61 9.21 5.73
CA LYS A 277 14.25 9.29 4.41
C LYS A 277 13.22 9.50 3.29
N LEU A 278 13.50 10.45 2.40
CA LEU A 278 12.65 10.82 1.25
C LEU A 278 13.29 10.48 -0.11
N GLY A 279 14.20 9.49 -0.14
CA GLY A 279 14.90 9.09 -1.36
C GLY A 279 15.88 10.15 -1.86
N GLY A 280 16.12 10.13 -3.18
CA GLY A 280 17.12 10.98 -3.83
C GLY A 280 18.56 10.54 -3.57
N GLU A 281 19.52 11.16 -4.27
CA GLU A 281 20.94 10.78 -4.24
C GLU A 281 21.53 10.80 -2.82
N VAL A 282 21.18 11.81 -2.02
CA VAL A 282 21.65 11.94 -0.62
C VAL A 282 21.28 10.73 0.25
N ASN A 283 20.16 10.07 -0.02
CA ASN A 283 19.73 8.86 0.67
C ASN A 283 20.07 7.59 -0.11
N CYS A 284 20.88 7.67 -1.17
CA CYS A 284 21.07 6.59 -2.14
C CYS A 284 19.72 6.01 -2.62
N TYR A 285 18.70 6.87 -2.78
CA TYR A 285 17.33 6.48 -3.13
C TYR A 285 16.63 5.50 -2.15
N GLN A 286 17.07 5.44 -0.89
CA GLN A 286 16.28 4.82 0.18
C GLN A 286 15.13 5.72 0.60
N PHE A 287 13.96 5.11 0.81
CA PHE A 287 12.81 5.72 1.44
C PHE A 287 12.59 5.06 2.81
N ASP A 288 12.13 5.86 3.76
CA ASP A 288 11.79 5.43 5.11
C ASP A 288 10.76 6.39 5.68
N PHE A 289 9.50 6.00 5.57
CA PHE A 289 8.33 6.80 5.90
C PHE A 289 7.89 6.67 7.36
N ARG A 290 8.79 6.20 8.24
CA ARG A 290 8.55 6.27 9.68
C ARG A 290 8.66 7.73 10.14
N PRO A 291 7.89 8.16 11.15
CA PRO A 291 8.06 9.49 11.74
C PRO A 291 9.49 9.66 12.28
N ASP A 292 10.13 10.77 11.93
CA ASP A 292 11.52 11.05 12.33
C ASP A 292 11.63 11.80 13.66
N THR A 293 10.61 12.60 14.01
CA THR A 293 10.58 13.42 15.22
C THR A 293 9.23 13.31 15.93
N ALA A 294 9.22 13.56 17.25
CA ALA A 294 7.99 13.60 18.05
C ALA A 294 7.03 14.72 17.64
N SER A 295 7.53 15.75 16.93
CA SER A 295 6.75 16.87 16.43
C SER A 295 6.20 16.63 15.01
N SER A 296 6.49 15.48 14.40
CA SER A 296 5.94 15.13 13.09
C SER A 296 4.42 15.12 13.16
N LEU A 297 3.76 15.72 12.17
CA LEU A 297 2.29 15.74 12.12
C LEU A 297 1.73 14.31 12.18
N GLY A 298 0.73 14.10 13.05
CA GLY A 298 0.09 12.80 13.29
C GLY A 298 0.69 11.96 14.42
N VAL A 299 1.87 12.32 14.95
CA VAL A 299 2.40 11.65 16.15
C VAL A 299 1.53 12.00 17.37
N GLY A 300 1.07 10.97 18.08
CA GLY A 300 0.20 11.13 19.26
C GLY A 300 -1.22 11.60 18.97
N SER A 301 -1.67 11.56 17.71
CA SER A 301 -2.97 12.10 17.28
C SER A 301 -3.94 11.05 16.72
N ALA A 302 -3.60 9.76 16.77
CA ALA A 302 -4.53 8.72 16.30
C ALA A 302 -5.71 8.54 17.27
N ASP A 303 -6.83 8.06 16.75
CA ASP A 303 -7.99 7.64 17.55
C ASP A 303 -7.58 6.50 18.51
N PRO A 304 -7.61 6.71 19.83
CA PRO A 304 -7.21 5.70 20.81
C PRO A 304 -8.14 4.48 20.82
N ALA A 305 -9.43 4.64 20.49
CA ALA A 305 -10.38 3.53 20.46
C ALA A 305 -10.12 2.60 19.26
N VAL A 306 -9.67 3.16 18.13
CA VAL A 306 -9.18 2.38 16.99
C VAL A 306 -7.84 1.73 17.35
N ALA A 307 -6.89 2.48 17.93
CA ALA A 307 -5.58 1.96 18.32
C ALA A 307 -5.69 0.81 19.34
N ALA A 308 -6.66 0.84 20.27
CA ALA A 308 -6.90 -0.26 21.21
C ALA A 308 -7.29 -1.58 20.54
N LYS A 309 -7.90 -1.54 19.34
CA LYS A 309 -8.22 -2.74 18.54
C LYS A 309 -7.01 -3.24 17.74
N TYR A 310 -6.05 -2.35 17.47
CA TYR A 310 -4.84 -2.62 16.69
C TYR A 310 -3.60 -2.14 17.47
N PRO A 311 -3.29 -2.78 18.62
CA PRO A 311 -2.39 -2.21 19.63
C PRO A 311 -0.90 -2.18 19.24
N HIS A 312 -0.54 -2.72 18.09
CA HIS A 312 0.84 -2.69 17.60
C HIS A 312 0.88 -2.15 16.17
N ASP A 313 1.93 -1.41 15.84
CA ASP A 313 2.22 -0.95 14.49
C ASP A 313 2.80 -2.05 13.60
N ARG A 314 3.09 -1.73 12.34
CA ARG A 314 3.66 -2.66 11.35
C ARG A 314 5.03 -3.26 11.78
N LEU A 315 5.74 -2.62 12.70
CA LEU A 315 7.04 -3.06 13.23
C LEU A 315 6.93 -3.67 14.63
N GLY A 316 5.72 -3.87 15.15
CA GLY A 316 5.48 -4.44 16.47
C GLY A 316 5.66 -3.44 17.63
N VAL A 317 5.72 -2.14 17.35
CA VAL A 317 5.78 -1.09 18.39
C VAL A 317 4.38 -0.88 18.94
N SER A 318 4.25 -0.85 20.27
CA SER A 318 2.97 -0.62 20.95
C SER A 318 2.40 0.77 20.66
N ARG A 319 1.10 0.82 20.36
CA ARG A 319 0.30 2.04 20.15
C ARG A 319 -0.41 2.51 21.41
N ILE A 320 -0.42 1.69 22.46
CA ILE A 320 -1.12 1.96 23.72
C ILE A 320 -0.16 2.31 24.86
N GLU A 321 1.15 2.27 24.59
CA GLU A 321 2.21 2.59 25.53
C GLU A 321 3.06 3.74 24.98
N GLY A 322 3.38 4.72 25.83
CA GLY A 322 4.28 5.82 25.49
C GLY A 322 3.61 7.19 25.48
N SER A 323 4.41 8.23 25.75
CA SER A 323 3.93 9.61 25.87
C SER A 323 3.55 10.27 24.54
N THR A 324 3.88 9.64 23.41
CA THR A 324 3.64 10.12 22.05
C THR A 324 2.77 9.16 21.22
N ALA A 325 2.17 8.16 21.87
CA ALA A 325 1.28 7.20 21.24
C ALA A 325 -0.19 7.57 21.50
N PRO A 326 -1.15 7.16 20.64
CA PRO A 326 -0.94 6.47 19.36
C PRO A 326 -0.64 7.46 18.22
N SER A 327 0.19 7.03 17.26
CA SER A 327 0.50 7.78 16.03
C SER A 327 -0.43 7.39 14.88
N ILE A 328 -0.83 8.38 14.09
CA ILE A 328 -1.54 8.17 12.81
C ILE A 328 -0.58 7.49 11.82
N GLY A 329 -1.09 6.52 11.05
CA GLY A 329 -0.34 5.78 10.02
C GLY A 329 0.16 4.40 10.47
N ALA A 330 0.96 3.77 9.61
CA ALA A 330 1.44 2.40 9.76
C ALA A 330 2.56 2.23 10.81
N TYR A 331 3.09 3.32 11.35
CA TYR A 331 4.24 3.31 12.23
C TYR A 331 4.05 4.23 13.43
N GLU A 332 4.47 3.77 14.60
CA GLU A 332 4.64 4.62 15.78
C GLU A 332 5.96 5.39 15.71
N TYR A 333 5.97 6.59 16.29
CA TYR A 333 7.21 7.30 16.55
C TYR A 333 8.04 6.56 17.61
N VAL A 334 9.32 6.33 17.30
CA VAL A 334 10.30 5.79 18.23
C VAL A 334 11.54 6.67 18.18
N ASP A 335 11.93 7.18 19.35
CA ASP A 335 13.12 7.99 19.51
C ASP A 335 14.39 7.22 19.08
N LYS A 336 15.30 7.91 18.40
CA LYS A 336 16.52 7.31 17.84
C LYS A 336 17.47 6.83 18.94
N GLU A 337 17.54 7.50 20.09
CA GLU A 337 18.43 7.13 21.20
C GLU A 337 18.01 5.82 21.90
N LYS A 338 16.70 5.51 21.94
CA LYS A 338 16.19 4.25 22.53
C LYS A 338 16.46 3.02 21.67
N LYS A 339 16.81 3.18 20.39
CA LYS A 339 17.07 2.05 19.48
C LYS A 339 18.43 1.40 19.66
N GLU A 340 19.42 2.09 20.23
CA GLU A 340 20.74 1.51 20.50
C GLU A 340 20.69 0.58 21.72
N GLN A 341 19.84 0.89 22.71
CA GLN A 341 19.64 0.05 23.91
C GLN A 341 18.80 -1.21 23.68
N LEU A 342 18.00 -1.27 22.60
CA LEU A 342 17.22 -2.46 22.22
C LEU A 342 17.99 -3.44 21.32
N LYS A 343 19.24 -3.12 20.98
CA LYS A 343 20.14 -3.94 20.16
C LYS A 343 21.28 -4.59 20.98
N GLU A 344 21.38 -4.28 22.26
CA GLU A 344 22.24 -4.97 23.25
C GLU A 344 21.46 -6.05 24.00
#